data_AF-A0A540W6Q7-F1
#
_entry.id   AF-A0A540W6Q7-F1
#
_cell.length_a   1.000
_cell.length_b   1.000
_cell.length_c   1.000
_cell.angle_alpha   90.00
_cell.angle_beta   90.00
_cell.angle_gamma   90.00
#
_symmetry.space_group_name_H-M   'P 1'
#
loop_
_entity.id
_entity.type
_entity.pdbx_description
1 polymer ?
#
loop_
_entity_poly.entity_id
_entity_poly.type
_entity_poly.pdbx_seq_one_letter_code
_entity_poly.pdbx_strand_id
1 'polypeptide(L)'
;MATVEQVRAAALRLPRTEEHLIRDRVKFRVGRIVYLALSPDETTLGFAFPREERAALLAAEPDRYLPPVPSDERYNWLRLRLAAFDEAELTEIVEEAWRMAVPKKLAASVLMPVGPTLAELRAAAEVFAGYGAVDTGWERWAAETAPAADLADPAHRAALHRWLNSWGCRIRYPRPGEPDLMADGLAGWWQRHAAALPAVSLLKLTDQQIDRLADAYAELQALPVGPTRTLGPTAAAKALYALRPTAVMPWDAAIAKRLHGARDGAAFARHLRCGRAWAGAVLAESGLTEQRLPAELGRGSVPLAKVLDDYLYVTITAAG
;
A
#
# COMPACT_ATOMS: atom_id res chain seq x y z
N MET A 1 5.37 24.16 15.24
CA MET A 1 6.06 25.12 14.37
C MET A 1 7.12 24.36 13.60
N ALA A 2 6.98 24.36 12.28
CA ALA A 2 7.92 23.73 11.38
C ALA A 2 9.21 24.55 11.27
N THR A 3 10.36 23.90 11.06
CA THR A 3 11.66 24.54 10.85
C THR A 3 12.20 24.29 9.44
N VAL A 4 13.22 25.08 9.06
CA VAL A 4 13.94 24.89 7.79
C VAL A 4 14.63 23.53 7.72
N GLU A 5 15.16 23.04 8.85
CA GLU A 5 15.77 21.72 8.94
C GLU A 5 14.77 20.61 8.61
N GLN A 6 13.51 20.74 9.04
CA GLN A 6 12.46 19.77 8.70
C GLN A 6 12.09 19.82 7.22
N VAL A 7 12.00 21.02 6.61
CA VAL A 7 11.83 21.16 5.14
C VAL A 7 12.97 20.48 4.41
N ARG A 8 14.21 20.76 4.80
CA ARG A 8 15.42 20.19 4.19
C ARG A 8 15.45 18.68 4.34
N ALA A 9 15.16 18.17 5.54
CA ALA A 9 15.11 16.74 5.82
C ALA A 9 14.05 16.04 4.97
N ALA A 10 12.86 16.62 4.83
CA ALA A 10 11.80 16.07 3.97
C ALA A 10 12.18 16.10 2.49
N ALA A 11 12.66 17.24 1.98
CA ALA A 11 12.97 17.43 0.57
C ALA A 11 14.16 16.57 0.09
N LEU A 12 15.24 16.48 0.88
CA LEU A 12 16.45 15.73 0.51
C LEU A 12 16.26 14.21 0.56
N ARG A 13 15.20 13.72 1.21
CA ARG A 13 14.78 12.30 1.13
C ARG A 13 14.15 11.96 -0.23
N LEU A 14 13.65 12.96 -0.96
CA LEU A 14 12.93 12.75 -2.21
C LEU A 14 13.92 12.62 -3.39
N PRO A 15 13.82 11.56 -4.20
CA PRO A 15 14.71 11.34 -5.33
C PRO A 15 14.78 12.51 -6.28
N ARG A 16 16.00 12.76 -6.77
CA ARG A 16 16.34 13.81 -7.74
C ARG A 16 16.15 15.24 -7.21
N THR A 17 15.87 15.42 -5.92
CA THR A 17 15.92 16.73 -5.29
C THR A 17 17.36 17.20 -5.16
N GLU A 18 17.60 18.44 -5.57
CA GLU A 18 18.84 19.17 -5.31
C GLU A 18 18.53 20.46 -4.54
N GLU A 19 19.34 20.77 -3.53
CA GLU A 19 19.31 22.06 -2.81
C GLU A 19 20.23 23.07 -3.49
N HIS A 20 19.74 24.29 -3.68
CA HIS A 20 20.45 25.39 -4.33
C HIS A 20 20.26 26.68 -3.53
N LEU A 21 21.36 27.39 -3.25
CA LEU A 21 21.33 28.72 -2.66
C LEU A 21 21.43 29.78 -3.77
N ILE A 22 20.37 30.54 -4.00
CA ILE A 22 20.33 31.60 -5.02
C ILE A 22 19.83 32.89 -4.39
N ARG A 23 20.68 33.93 -4.36
CA ARG A 23 20.36 35.25 -3.78
C ARG A 23 19.80 35.12 -2.35
N ASP A 24 20.52 34.39 -1.51
CA ASP A 24 20.16 34.11 -0.10
C ASP A 24 18.81 33.41 0.08
N ARG A 25 18.35 32.68 -0.94
CA ARG A 25 17.17 31.83 -0.87
C ARG A 25 17.56 30.38 -1.10
N VAL A 26 17.22 29.54 -0.13
CA VAL A 26 17.31 28.09 -0.26
C VAL A 26 16.16 27.61 -1.15
N LYS A 27 16.50 26.92 -2.23
CA LYS A 27 15.54 26.36 -3.19
C LYS A 27 15.78 24.88 -3.38
N PHE A 28 14.71 24.12 -3.55
CA PHE A 28 14.76 22.70 -3.89
C PHE A 28 14.20 22.49 -5.29
N ARG A 29 14.94 21.76 -6.12
CA ARG A 29 14.57 21.52 -7.52
C ARG A 29 14.76 20.07 -7.95
N VAL A 30 13.98 19.64 -8.94
CA VAL A 30 14.23 18.42 -9.70
C VAL A 30 14.56 18.80 -11.13
N GLY A 31 15.79 18.50 -11.56
CA GLY A 31 16.29 19.02 -12.83
C GLY A 31 16.13 20.55 -12.86
N ARG A 32 15.40 21.10 -13.83
CA ARG A 32 15.19 22.56 -13.95
C ARG A 32 13.97 23.09 -13.20
N ILE A 33 13.16 22.22 -12.58
CA ILE A 33 11.90 22.58 -11.96
C ILE A 33 12.11 22.85 -10.47
N VAL A 34 11.99 24.11 -10.06
CA VAL A 34 11.93 24.48 -8.63
C VAL A 34 10.55 24.12 -8.11
N TYR A 35 10.49 23.38 -7.00
CA TYR A 35 9.23 22.98 -6.37
C TYR A 35 9.10 23.47 -4.93
N LEU A 36 10.19 23.91 -4.29
CA LEU A 36 10.19 24.62 -3.01
C LEU A 36 11.16 25.79 -3.02
N ALA A 37 10.82 26.86 -2.31
CA ALA A 37 11.73 27.99 -2.04
C ALA A 37 11.44 28.63 -0.68
N LEU A 38 12.44 28.66 0.20
CA LEU A 38 12.36 29.38 1.46
C LEU A 38 12.59 30.88 1.24
N SER A 39 11.88 31.70 2.03
CA SER A 39 12.18 33.14 2.10
C SER A 39 13.51 33.38 2.82
N PRO A 40 14.20 34.52 2.56
CA PRO A 40 15.49 34.82 3.19
C PRO A 40 15.45 34.90 4.72
N ASP A 41 14.29 35.27 5.28
CA ASP A 41 14.03 35.33 6.72
C ASP A 41 13.55 33.98 7.29
N GLU A 42 13.47 32.94 6.45
CA GLU A 42 13.09 31.59 6.82
C GLU A 42 11.71 31.48 7.50
N THR A 43 10.82 32.46 7.30
CA THR A 43 9.47 32.45 7.89
C THR A 43 8.41 31.86 6.95
N THR A 44 8.68 31.85 5.64
CA THR A 44 7.73 31.38 4.62
C THR A 44 8.36 30.38 3.67
N LEU A 45 7.55 29.40 3.26
CA LEU A 45 7.90 28.42 2.24
C LEU A 45 7.00 28.61 1.03
N GLY A 46 7.59 28.94 -0.11
CA GLY A 46 6.95 28.79 -1.41
C GLY A 46 7.00 27.34 -1.86
N PHE A 47 5.90 26.82 -2.41
CA PHE A 47 5.81 25.44 -2.86
C PHE A 47 4.97 25.32 -4.13
N ALA A 48 5.24 24.27 -4.91
CA ALA A 48 4.46 23.97 -6.10
C ALA A 48 3.00 23.64 -5.73
N PHE A 49 2.04 24.32 -6.35
CA PHE A 49 0.61 24.15 -6.05
C PHE A 49 -0.27 24.53 -7.26
N PRO A 50 -1.35 23.76 -7.57
CA PRO A 50 -2.24 24.02 -8.71
C PRO A 50 -2.81 25.44 -8.68
N ARG A 51 -2.84 26.13 -9.81
CA ARG A 51 -3.27 27.54 -9.85
C ARG A 51 -4.77 27.69 -9.61
N GLU A 52 -5.52 26.75 -10.15
CA GLU A 52 -6.97 26.62 -10.09
C GLU A 52 -7.50 26.47 -8.65
N GLU A 53 -6.73 25.87 -7.74
CA GLU A 53 -7.15 25.60 -6.37
C GLU A 53 -6.80 26.72 -5.37
N ARG A 54 -5.93 27.68 -5.75
CA ARG A 54 -5.38 28.67 -4.81
C ARG A 54 -6.43 29.54 -4.16
N ALA A 55 -7.37 30.03 -4.96
CA ALA A 55 -8.37 30.98 -4.47
C ALA A 55 -9.23 30.34 -3.37
N ALA A 56 -9.57 29.06 -3.54
CA ALA A 56 -10.31 28.30 -2.55
C ALA A 56 -9.48 28.09 -1.27
N LEU A 57 -8.22 27.65 -1.38
CA LEU A 57 -7.37 27.40 -0.22
C LEU A 57 -7.05 28.69 0.56
N LEU A 58 -6.77 29.80 -0.14
CA LEU A 58 -6.51 31.10 0.49
C LEU A 58 -7.76 31.65 1.20
N ALA A 59 -8.95 31.41 0.66
CA ALA A 59 -10.19 31.80 1.30
C ALA A 59 -10.49 30.95 2.55
N ALA A 60 -10.16 29.66 2.50
CA ALA A 60 -10.39 28.72 3.58
C ALA A 60 -9.41 28.91 4.75
N GLU A 61 -8.12 29.14 4.45
CA GLU A 61 -7.04 29.14 5.45
C GLU A 61 -6.09 30.35 5.30
N PRO A 62 -6.60 31.60 5.39
CA PRO A 62 -5.83 32.82 5.13
C PRO A 62 -4.67 33.06 6.13
N ASP A 63 -4.79 32.53 7.34
CA ASP A 63 -3.76 32.66 8.38
C ASP A 63 -2.59 31.69 8.16
N ARG A 64 -2.78 30.64 7.37
CA ARG A 64 -1.77 29.61 7.11
C ARG A 64 -1.09 29.82 5.76
N TYR A 65 -1.87 30.19 4.74
CA TYR A 65 -1.39 30.38 3.37
C TYR A 65 -1.31 31.85 2.96
N LEU A 66 -0.49 32.11 1.96
CA LEU A 66 -0.19 33.42 1.40
C LEU A 66 -0.27 33.34 -0.12
N PRO A 67 -0.76 34.38 -0.82
CA PRO A 67 -0.68 34.43 -2.26
C PRO A 67 0.80 34.40 -2.72
N PRO A 68 1.06 33.93 -3.95
CA PRO A 68 2.37 34.09 -4.57
C PRO A 68 2.77 35.57 -4.62
N VAL A 69 4.07 35.83 -4.69
CA VAL A 69 4.53 37.17 -5.07
C VAL A 69 4.17 37.45 -6.53
N PRO A 70 4.03 38.72 -6.98
CA PRO A 70 3.59 39.04 -8.34
C PRO A 70 4.39 38.35 -9.46
N SER A 71 5.70 38.14 -9.27
CA SER A 71 6.55 37.44 -10.25
C SER A 71 6.19 35.97 -10.43
N ASP A 72 5.56 35.36 -9.43
CA ASP A 72 5.32 33.92 -9.33
C ASP A 72 3.85 33.55 -9.63
N GLU A 73 2.95 34.53 -9.73
CA GLU A 73 1.51 34.32 -9.98
C GLU A 73 1.22 33.49 -11.24
N ARG A 74 2.08 33.61 -12.26
CA ARG A 74 1.95 32.87 -13.52
C ARG A 74 2.24 31.37 -13.39
N TYR A 75 2.95 30.93 -12.36
CA TYR A 75 3.37 29.54 -12.15
C TYR A 75 2.38 28.78 -11.28
N ASN A 76 2.55 27.45 -11.21
CA ASN A 76 1.93 26.56 -10.22
C ASN A 76 2.63 26.71 -8.85
N TRP A 77 2.29 27.75 -8.09
CA TRP A 77 3.00 28.16 -6.88
C TRP A 77 2.06 28.71 -5.81
N LEU A 78 2.29 28.38 -4.54
CA LEU A 78 1.65 29.02 -3.39
C LEU A 78 2.69 29.25 -2.30
N ARG A 79 2.34 30.01 -1.25
CA ARG A 79 3.22 30.23 -0.10
C ARG A 79 2.49 29.87 1.19
N LEU A 80 3.24 29.42 2.19
CA LEU A 80 2.75 29.17 3.54
C LEU A 80 3.63 29.84 4.59
N ARG A 81 3.08 30.05 5.79
CA ARG A 81 3.80 30.54 6.98
C ARG A 81 4.26 29.34 7.82
N LEU A 82 5.56 29.09 7.94
CA LEU A 82 6.09 27.89 8.63
C LEU A 82 5.62 27.78 10.10
N ALA A 83 5.42 28.92 10.75
CA ALA A 83 4.92 28.98 12.13
C ALA A 83 3.56 28.28 12.33
N ALA A 84 2.74 28.20 11.28
CA ALA A 84 1.37 27.69 11.33
C ALA A 84 1.23 26.19 10.97
N PHE A 85 2.36 25.48 10.85
CA PHE A 85 2.40 24.05 10.51
C PHE A 85 3.25 23.27 11.51
N ASP A 86 2.94 21.98 11.65
CA ASP A 86 3.82 21.00 12.27
C ASP A 86 4.66 20.21 11.24
N GLU A 87 5.50 19.29 11.72
CA GLU A 87 6.40 18.50 10.87
C GLU A 87 5.66 17.55 9.91
N ALA A 88 4.55 16.97 10.36
CA ALA A 88 3.81 15.98 9.58
C ALA A 88 3.10 16.68 8.41
N GLU A 89 2.40 17.78 8.69
CA GLU A 89 1.74 18.58 7.66
C GLU A 89 2.73 19.14 6.64
N LEU A 90 3.90 19.60 7.10
CA LEU A 90 4.95 20.10 6.23
C LEU A 90 5.51 19.01 5.31
N THR A 91 5.69 17.79 5.84
CA THR A 91 6.17 16.64 5.07
C THR A 91 5.20 16.32 3.94
N GLU A 92 3.89 16.32 4.22
CA GLU A 92 2.85 16.11 3.21
C GLU A 92 2.92 17.19 2.11
N ILE A 93 3.02 18.47 2.48
CA ILE A 93 3.12 19.57 1.51
C ILE A 93 4.37 19.44 0.63
N VAL A 94 5.51 19.09 1.23
CA VAL A 94 6.79 18.90 0.50
C VAL A 94 6.67 17.75 -0.50
N GLU A 95 6.05 16.64 -0.09
CA GLU A 95 5.82 15.49 -0.96
C GLU A 95 4.86 15.80 -2.11
N GLU A 96 3.73 16.47 -1.85
CA GLU A 96 2.77 16.85 -2.90
C GLU A 96 3.39 17.83 -3.90
N ALA A 97 4.12 18.83 -3.42
CA ALA A 97 4.84 19.78 -4.27
C ALA A 97 5.88 19.07 -5.15
N TRP A 98 6.61 18.10 -4.59
CA TRP A 98 7.59 17.30 -5.35
C TRP A 98 6.92 16.44 -6.43
N ARG A 99 5.73 15.87 -6.18
CA ARG A 99 4.98 15.08 -7.17
C ARG A 99 4.62 15.91 -8.41
N MET A 100 4.40 17.21 -8.25
CA MET A 100 4.18 18.11 -9.38
C MET A 100 5.44 18.35 -10.23
N ALA A 101 6.63 18.07 -9.68
CA ALA A 101 7.92 18.31 -10.32
C ALA A 101 8.58 17.05 -10.90
N VAL A 102 7.99 15.87 -10.72
CA VAL A 102 8.53 14.59 -11.21
C VAL A 102 7.58 13.83 -12.14
N PRO A 103 8.10 12.90 -12.97
CA PRO A 103 7.24 11.98 -13.71
C PRO A 103 6.36 11.15 -12.77
N LYS A 104 5.09 10.91 -13.15
CA LYS A 104 4.11 10.14 -12.35
C LYS A 104 4.63 8.79 -11.84
N LYS A 105 5.43 8.09 -12.64
CA LYS A 105 6.06 6.82 -12.25
C LYS A 105 7.03 6.95 -11.09
N LEU A 106 7.80 8.05 -11.04
CA LEU A 106 8.74 8.32 -9.96
C LEU A 106 7.98 8.78 -8.70
N ALA A 107 6.95 9.61 -8.86
CA ALA A 107 6.07 9.97 -7.75
C ALA A 107 5.51 8.74 -7.03
N ALA A 108 5.00 7.77 -7.80
CA ALA A 108 4.40 6.56 -7.27
C ALA A 108 5.38 5.64 -6.52
N SER A 109 6.69 5.69 -6.82
CA SER A 109 7.67 4.81 -6.16
C SER A 109 8.17 5.32 -4.81
N VAL A 110 8.06 6.63 -4.54
CA VAL A 110 8.68 7.30 -3.37
C VAL A 110 7.74 7.38 -2.17
N LEU A 111 6.44 7.34 -2.42
CA LEU A 111 5.41 7.21 -1.38
C LEU A 111 5.19 5.78 -0.94
N MET A 112 5.92 4.84 -1.54
CA MET A 112 5.85 3.47 -1.07
C MET A 112 6.55 3.41 0.28
N PRO A 113 5.90 2.87 1.32
CA PRO A 113 6.56 2.70 2.60
C PRO A 113 7.86 1.92 2.41
N VAL A 114 8.88 2.28 3.20
CA VAL A 114 10.17 1.61 3.18
C VAL A 114 9.94 0.13 3.53
N GLY A 115 10.48 -0.75 2.70
CA GLY A 115 10.37 -2.20 2.91
C GLY A 115 11.41 -2.73 3.88
N PRO A 116 11.25 -3.99 4.33
CA PRO A 116 12.23 -4.63 5.18
C PRO A 116 13.56 -4.82 4.47
N THR A 117 14.65 -4.70 5.23
CA THR A 117 15.93 -5.33 4.91
C THR A 117 15.83 -6.86 5.06
N LEU A 118 16.75 -7.61 4.47
CA LEU A 118 16.82 -9.07 4.65
C LEU A 118 16.95 -9.46 6.12
N ALA A 119 17.70 -8.69 6.91
CA ALA A 119 17.88 -8.92 8.34
C ALA A 119 16.56 -8.74 9.12
N GLU A 120 15.80 -7.68 8.85
CA GLU A 120 14.49 -7.45 9.47
C GLU A 120 13.46 -8.51 9.05
N LEU A 121 13.49 -8.92 7.77
CA LEU A 121 12.62 -9.97 7.27
C LEU A 121 12.90 -11.32 7.96
N ARG A 122 14.19 -11.65 8.20
CA ARG A 122 14.60 -12.83 8.96
C ARG A 122 14.14 -12.77 10.41
N ALA A 123 14.38 -11.65 11.09
CA ALA A 123 13.96 -11.48 12.48
C ALA A 123 12.43 -11.62 12.63
N ALA A 124 11.66 -11.03 11.73
CA ALA A 124 10.21 -11.16 11.76
C ALA A 124 9.73 -12.60 11.45
N ALA A 125 10.38 -13.31 10.53
CA ALA A 125 10.07 -14.70 10.25
C ALA A 125 10.29 -15.60 11.47
N GLU A 126 11.38 -15.39 12.23
CA GLU A 126 11.65 -16.10 13.48
C GLU A 126 10.57 -15.83 14.54
N VAL A 127 10.16 -14.57 14.72
CA VAL A 127 9.08 -14.20 15.65
C VAL A 127 7.76 -14.84 15.21
N PHE A 128 7.43 -14.77 13.92
CA PHE A 128 6.18 -15.29 13.39
C PHE A 128 6.08 -16.81 13.55
N ALA A 129 7.18 -17.54 13.34
CA ALA A 129 7.24 -18.98 13.57
C ALA A 129 6.92 -19.37 15.03
N GLY A 130 7.18 -18.46 15.98
CA GLY A 130 6.86 -18.64 17.40
C GLY A 130 5.37 -18.60 17.76
N TYR A 131 4.48 -18.11 16.87
CA TYR A 131 3.05 -18.00 17.18
C TYR A 131 2.29 -19.34 17.17
N GLY A 132 2.93 -20.44 16.75
CA GLY A 132 2.39 -21.80 16.79
C GLY A 132 1.29 -22.06 15.75
N ALA A 133 1.38 -23.21 15.06
CA ALA A 133 0.40 -23.65 14.05
C ALA A 133 0.06 -22.62 12.96
N VAL A 134 0.96 -21.67 12.68
CA VAL A 134 0.72 -20.53 11.78
C VAL A 134 0.39 -20.95 10.34
N ASP A 135 0.88 -22.11 9.90
CA ASP A 135 0.67 -22.62 8.54
C ASP A 135 -0.41 -23.70 8.45
N THR A 136 -0.91 -24.24 9.57
CA THR A 136 -1.86 -25.38 9.54
C THR A 136 -3.13 -25.06 8.77
N GLY A 137 -3.62 -23.82 8.88
CA GLY A 137 -4.75 -23.35 8.08
C GLY A 137 -4.44 -23.34 6.58
N TRP A 138 -3.24 -22.87 6.21
CA TRP A 138 -2.76 -22.82 4.83
C TRP A 138 -2.57 -24.22 4.23
N GLU A 139 -1.92 -25.12 4.95
CA GLU A 139 -1.69 -26.50 4.53
C GLU A 139 -3.00 -27.24 4.25
N ARG A 140 -4.01 -27.06 5.13
CA ARG A 140 -5.34 -27.64 4.93
C ARG A 140 -6.02 -27.08 3.68
N TRP A 141 -6.00 -25.76 3.49
CA TRP A 141 -6.56 -25.13 2.29
C TRP A 141 -5.89 -25.64 1.02
N ALA A 142 -4.55 -25.70 1.00
CA ALA A 142 -3.78 -26.18 -0.14
C ALA A 142 -4.08 -27.65 -0.47
N ALA A 143 -4.26 -28.50 0.55
CA ALA A 143 -4.63 -29.89 0.36
C ALA A 143 -6.07 -30.06 -0.17
N GLU A 144 -7.04 -29.31 0.38
CA GLU A 144 -8.45 -29.35 -0.03
C GLU A 144 -8.70 -28.79 -1.43
N THR A 145 -7.76 -28.00 -1.97
CA THR A 145 -7.89 -27.33 -3.27
C THR A 145 -6.85 -27.76 -4.30
N ALA A 146 -6.12 -28.85 -4.05
CA ALA A 146 -5.14 -29.35 -4.99
C ALA A 146 -5.81 -29.79 -6.32
N PRO A 147 -5.18 -29.56 -7.48
CA PRO A 147 -3.86 -28.92 -7.68
C PRO A 147 -3.91 -27.38 -7.71
N ALA A 148 -5.11 -26.78 -7.81
CA ALA A 148 -5.31 -25.34 -7.78
C ALA A 148 -6.74 -25.01 -7.34
N ALA A 149 -6.89 -23.92 -6.57
CA ALA A 149 -8.19 -23.44 -6.14
C ALA A 149 -9.08 -23.05 -7.33
N ASP A 150 -10.30 -23.58 -7.31
CA ASP A 150 -11.34 -23.33 -8.30
C ASP A 150 -12.67 -23.07 -7.60
N LEU A 151 -13.10 -21.80 -7.56
CA LEU A 151 -14.37 -21.43 -6.92
C LEU A 151 -15.60 -21.74 -7.78
N ALA A 152 -15.46 -22.39 -8.93
CA ALA A 152 -16.59 -23.05 -9.59
C ALA A 152 -17.05 -24.28 -8.78
N ASP A 153 -16.15 -24.92 -8.03
CA ASP A 153 -16.44 -26.04 -7.15
C ASP A 153 -17.05 -25.55 -5.80
N PRO A 154 -18.28 -26.00 -5.43
CA PRO A 154 -18.86 -25.73 -4.12
C PRO A 154 -17.98 -26.15 -2.93
N ALA A 155 -17.23 -27.25 -3.05
CA ALA A 155 -16.36 -27.74 -2.00
C ALA A 155 -15.21 -26.76 -1.73
N HIS A 156 -14.62 -26.19 -2.78
CA HIS A 156 -13.60 -25.15 -2.64
C HIS A 156 -14.15 -23.85 -2.05
N ARG A 157 -15.39 -23.47 -2.38
CA ARG A 157 -16.05 -22.30 -1.75
C ARG A 157 -16.26 -22.53 -0.25
N ALA A 158 -16.71 -23.72 0.15
CA ALA A 158 -16.85 -24.09 1.56
C ALA A 158 -15.49 -24.14 2.28
N ALA A 159 -14.44 -24.65 1.62
CA ALA A 159 -13.07 -24.65 2.11
C ALA A 159 -12.55 -23.21 2.33
N LEU A 160 -12.82 -22.30 1.39
CA LEU A 160 -12.40 -20.90 1.49
C LEU A 160 -13.07 -20.19 2.67
N HIS A 161 -14.37 -20.44 2.88
CA HIS A 161 -15.09 -19.91 4.03
C HIS A 161 -14.49 -20.39 5.36
N ARG A 162 -14.19 -21.70 5.49
CA ARG A 162 -13.50 -22.24 6.67
C ARG A 162 -12.13 -21.60 6.88
N TRP A 163 -11.34 -21.46 5.82
CA TRP A 163 -10.01 -20.87 5.86
C TRP A 163 -10.04 -19.39 6.26
N LEU A 164 -10.95 -18.59 5.69
CA LEU A 164 -11.13 -17.19 6.09
C LEU A 164 -11.48 -17.05 7.58
N ASN A 165 -12.31 -17.96 8.08
CA ASN A 165 -12.70 -17.98 9.50
C ASN A 165 -11.58 -18.42 10.44
N SER A 166 -10.72 -19.36 10.04
CA SER A 166 -9.52 -19.69 10.84
C SER A 166 -8.53 -18.52 10.91
N TRP A 167 -8.58 -17.60 9.95
CA TRP A 167 -7.83 -16.33 9.94
C TRP A 167 -8.57 -15.16 10.61
N GLY A 168 -9.64 -15.44 11.37
CA GLY A 168 -10.33 -14.44 12.19
C GLY A 168 -11.38 -13.58 11.47
N CYS A 169 -11.79 -13.91 10.24
CA CYS A 169 -12.77 -13.09 9.50
C CYS A 169 -14.22 -13.19 10.03
N ARG A 170 -14.54 -14.18 10.87
CA ARG A 170 -15.83 -14.35 11.59
C ARG A 170 -17.08 -14.21 10.68
N ILE A 171 -17.00 -14.76 9.48
CA ILE A 171 -18.11 -14.83 8.52
C ILE A 171 -19.07 -15.94 8.95
N ARG A 172 -20.36 -15.63 9.06
CA ARG A 172 -21.38 -16.56 9.54
C ARG A 172 -21.65 -17.66 8.49
N TYR A 173 -21.82 -18.90 8.93
CA TYR A 173 -22.33 -19.99 8.10
C TYR A 173 -23.85 -19.91 7.92
N PRO A 174 -24.39 -20.23 6.72
CA PRO A 174 -25.84 -20.30 6.50
C PRO A 174 -26.45 -21.38 7.39
N ARG A 175 -27.66 -21.14 7.90
CA ARG A 175 -28.45 -22.17 8.59
C ARG A 175 -29.14 -23.09 7.57
N PRO A 176 -29.56 -24.30 7.97
CA PRO A 176 -30.40 -25.14 7.11
C PRO A 176 -31.59 -24.36 6.55
N GLY A 177 -31.72 -24.33 5.21
CA GLY A 177 -32.78 -23.62 4.50
C GLY A 177 -32.52 -22.12 4.23
N GLU A 178 -31.44 -21.53 4.74
CA GLU A 178 -31.02 -20.18 4.35
C GLU A 178 -30.18 -20.21 3.06
N PRO A 179 -30.27 -19.18 2.20
CA PRO A 179 -29.38 -19.06 1.05
C PRO A 179 -27.93 -18.82 1.49
N ASP A 180 -26.99 -19.47 0.82
CA ASP A 180 -25.55 -19.23 1.03
C ASP A 180 -25.07 -18.09 0.12
N LEU A 181 -25.38 -16.86 0.54
CA LEU A 181 -25.03 -15.65 -0.20
C LEU A 181 -23.53 -15.55 -0.52
N MET A 182 -22.68 -16.06 0.39
CA MET A 182 -21.24 -16.04 0.19
C MET A 182 -20.84 -17.03 -0.90
N ALA A 183 -21.29 -18.28 -0.83
CA ALA A 183 -20.96 -19.28 -1.84
C ALA A 183 -21.51 -18.90 -3.22
N ASP A 184 -22.76 -18.43 -3.31
CA ASP A 184 -23.37 -18.03 -4.58
C ASP A 184 -22.67 -16.80 -5.17
N GLY A 185 -22.38 -15.80 -4.32
CA GLY A 185 -21.64 -14.60 -4.71
C GLY A 185 -20.23 -14.93 -5.21
N LEU A 186 -19.52 -15.83 -4.53
CA LEU A 186 -18.18 -16.25 -4.91
C LEU A 186 -18.18 -17.01 -6.24
N ALA A 187 -19.18 -17.84 -6.50
CA ALA A 187 -19.32 -18.53 -7.79
C ALA A 187 -19.49 -17.52 -8.94
N GLY A 188 -20.39 -16.53 -8.77
CA GLY A 188 -20.60 -15.48 -9.76
C GLY A 188 -19.37 -14.58 -9.95
N TRP A 189 -18.68 -14.22 -8.87
CA TRP A 189 -17.44 -13.46 -8.93
C TRP A 189 -16.34 -14.24 -9.66
N TRP A 190 -16.19 -15.53 -9.36
CA TRP A 190 -15.19 -16.39 -10.01
C TRP A 190 -15.41 -16.50 -11.51
N GLN A 191 -16.67 -16.68 -11.95
CA GLN A 191 -17.00 -16.74 -13.37
C GLN A 191 -16.54 -15.48 -14.13
N ARG A 192 -16.60 -14.29 -13.52
CA ARG A 192 -16.18 -13.03 -14.15
C ARG A 192 -14.66 -12.82 -14.13
N HIS A 193 -13.98 -13.26 -13.07
CA HIS A 193 -12.60 -12.87 -12.80
C HIS A 193 -11.56 -13.97 -13.05
N ALA A 194 -11.91 -15.26 -12.93
CA ALA A 194 -10.95 -16.37 -12.89
C ALA A 194 -9.94 -16.36 -14.05
N ALA A 195 -10.42 -16.14 -15.28
CA ALA A 195 -9.61 -16.13 -16.49
C ALA A 195 -8.66 -14.92 -16.57
N ALA A 196 -9.01 -13.80 -15.92
CA ALA A 196 -8.24 -12.57 -15.96
C ALA A 196 -7.26 -12.41 -14.77
N LEU A 197 -7.45 -13.19 -13.70
CA LEU A 197 -6.59 -13.17 -12.52
C LEU A 197 -5.18 -13.66 -12.88
N PRO A 198 -4.12 -12.85 -12.67
CA PRO A 198 -2.76 -13.20 -13.05
C PRO A 198 -2.25 -14.42 -12.29
N ALA A 199 -1.56 -15.32 -13.01
CA ALA A 199 -0.91 -16.51 -12.45
C ALA A 199 0.62 -16.37 -12.35
N VAL A 200 1.13 -15.13 -12.35
CA VAL A 200 2.56 -14.81 -12.15
C VAL A 200 2.81 -14.37 -10.72
N SER A 201 4.05 -14.46 -10.24
CA SER A 201 4.40 -14.03 -8.90
C SER A 201 4.33 -12.51 -8.72
N LEU A 202 4.24 -12.06 -7.47
CA LEU A 202 4.16 -10.66 -7.04
C LEU A 202 5.27 -9.83 -7.69
N LEU A 203 6.50 -10.35 -7.72
CA LEU A 203 7.66 -9.73 -8.34
C LEU A 203 7.46 -9.42 -9.83
N LYS A 204 6.73 -10.30 -10.54
CA LYS A 204 6.55 -10.27 -12.00
C LYS A 204 5.26 -9.59 -12.45
N LEU A 205 4.40 -9.17 -11.52
CA LEU A 205 3.17 -8.46 -11.87
C LEU A 205 3.50 -7.15 -12.59
N THR A 206 2.78 -6.87 -13.67
CA THR A 206 2.74 -5.53 -14.29
C THR A 206 1.78 -4.62 -13.54
N ASP A 207 1.89 -3.30 -13.72
CA ASP A 207 0.94 -2.35 -13.10
C ASP A 207 -0.49 -2.62 -13.53
N GLN A 208 -0.72 -2.97 -14.80
CA GLN A 208 -2.05 -3.32 -15.30
C GLN A 208 -2.61 -4.59 -14.64
N GLN A 209 -1.76 -5.58 -14.34
CA GLN A 209 -2.20 -6.78 -13.62
C GLN A 209 -2.50 -6.47 -12.15
N ILE A 210 -1.74 -5.56 -11.53
CA ILE A 210 -2.05 -5.07 -10.17
C ILE A 210 -3.39 -4.33 -10.14
N ASP A 211 -3.65 -3.47 -11.12
CA ASP A 211 -4.92 -2.75 -11.21
C ASP A 211 -6.10 -3.72 -11.39
N ARG A 212 -5.96 -4.76 -12.22
CA ARG A 212 -6.97 -5.83 -12.34
C ARG A 212 -7.20 -6.58 -11.02
N LEU A 213 -6.14 -6.89 -10.27
CA LEU A 213 -6.28 -7.51 -8.94
C LEU A 213 -7.02 -6.58 -7.97
N ALA A 214 -6.80 -5.26 -8.06
CA ALA A 214 -7.46 -4.25 -7.24
C ALA A 214 -8.96 -4.09 -7.58
N ASP A 215 -9.32 -4.17 -8.86
CA ASP A 215 -10.73 -4.17 -9.27
C ASP A 215 -11.44 -5.44 -8.76
N ALA A 216 -10.81 -6.59 -8.94
CA ALA A 216 -11.33 -7.87 -8.46
C ALA A 216 -11.45 -7.90 -6.92
N TYR A 217 -10.49 -7.27 -6.22
CA TYR A 217 -10.51 -7.04 -4.77
C TYR A 217 -11.70 -6.19 -4.33
N ALA A 218 -11.95 -5.06 -5.01
CA ALA A 218 -13.04 -4.15 -4.67
C ALA A 218 -14.41 -4.82 -4.81
N GLU A 219 -14.59 -5.66 -5.85
CA GLU A 219 -15.80 -6.48 -5.99
C GLU A 219 -15.92 -7.53 -4.87
N LEU A 220 -14.85 -8.23 -4.51
CA LEU A 220 -14.88 -9.17 -3.38
C LEU A 220 -15.22 -8.47 -2.07
N GLN A 221 -14.64 -7.30 -1.81
CA GLN A 221 -14.91 -6.52 -0.61
C GLN A 221 -16.40 -6.17 -0.46
N ALA A 222 -17.08 -5.91 -1.58
CA ALA A 222 -18.50 -5.57 -1.63
C ALA A 222 -19.45 -6.80 -1.66
N LEU A 223 -18.91 -8.02 -1.78
CA LEU A 223 -19.68 -9.25 -1.90
C LEU A 223 -20.59 -9.48 -0.67
N PRO A 224 -21.92 -9.66 -0.83
CA PRO A 224 -22.82 -9.90 0.29
C PRO A 224 -22.57 -11.24 0.99
N VAL A 225 -22.42 -11.22 2.32
CA VAL A 225 -22.30 -12.42 3.18
C VAL A 225 -23.41 -12.50 4.23
N GLY A 226 -24.45 -11.69 4.04
CA GLY A 226 -25.60 -11.54 4.92
C GLY A 226 -26.46 -10.36 4.46
N PRO A 227 -27.62 -10.13 5.10
CA PRO A 227 -28.57 -9.12 4.67
C PRO A 227 -28.02 -7.69 4.76
N THR A 228 -27.08 -7.43 5.68
CA THR A 228 -26.49 -6.10 5.92
C THR A 228 -24.96 -6.11 5.93
N ARG A 229 -24.33 -7.27 5.68
CA ARG A 229 -22.88 -7.44 5.78
C ARG A 229 -22.29 -7.87 4.45
N THR A 230 -21.15 -7.30 4.13
CA THR A 230 -20.30 -7.74 3.02
C THR A 230 -19.10 -8.53 3.55
N LEU A 231 -18.38 -9.17 2.64
CA LEU A 231 -17.14 -9.89 2.94
C LEU A 231 -16.11 -8.95 3.60
N GLY A 232 -16.04 -7.72 3.09
CA GLY A 232 -15.23 -6.65 3.66
C GLY A 232 -13.74 -6.71 3.30
N PRO A 233 -12.98 -5.65 3.62
CA PRO A 233 -11.64 -5.43 3.07
C PRO A 233 -10.61 -6.51 3.41
N THR A 234 -10.60 -6.98 4.67
CA THR A 234 -9.61 -7.94 5.15
C THR A 234 -9.86 -9.34 4.59
N ALA A 235 -11.12 -9.79 4.58
CA ALA A 235 -11.46 -11.10 4.04
C ALA A 235 -11.29 -11.13 2.51
N ALA A 236 -11.57 -10.04 1.80
CA ALA A 236 -11.31 -9.94 0.37
C ALA A 236 -9.82 -10.10 0.00
N ALA A 237 -8.92 -9.44 0.76
CA ALA A 237 -7.47 -9.55 0.51
C ALA A 237 -6.96 -10.98 0.78
N LYS A 238 -7.41 -11.58 1.89
CA LYS A 238 -7.09 -12.97 2.22
C LYS A 238 -7.65 -13.94 1.17
N ALA A 239 -8.88 -13.73 0.70
CA ALA A 239 -9.47 -14.55 -0.35
C ALA A 239 -8.66 -14.49 -1.64
N LEU A 240 -8.24 -13.29 -2.07
CA LEU A 240 -7.36 -13.16 -3.24
C LEU A 240 -6.00 -13.85 -3.03
N TYR A 241 -5.41 -13.77 -1.84
CA TYR A 241 -4.20 -14.53 -1.51
C TYR A 241 -4.43 -16.03 -1.62
N ALA A 242 -5.52 -16.56 -1.07
CA ALA A 242 -5.84 -17.98 -1.16
C ALA A 242 -5.95 -18.47 -2.62
N LEU A 243 -6.47 -17.62 -3.51
CA LEU A 243 -6.63 -17.91 -4.93
C LEU A 243 -5.37 -17.69 -5.77
N ARG A 244 -4.51 -16.76 -5.37
CA ARG A 244 -3.27 -16.37 -6.08
C ARG A 244 -2.11 -16.16 -5.09
N PRO A 245 -1.66 -17.22 -4.41
CA PRO A 245 -0.76 -17.09 -3.26
C PRO A 245 0.61 -16.55 -3.60
N THR A 246 1.09 -16.77 -4.82
CA THR A 246 2.38 -16.24 -5.29
C THR A 246 2.28 -14.79 -5.74
N ALA A 247 1.08 -14.31 -6.12
CA ALA A 247 0.86 -13.00 -6.72
C ALA A 247 0.42 -11.94 -5.71
N VAL A 248 -0.33 -12.35 -4.69
CA VAL A 248 -1.01 -11.43 -3.78
C VAL A 248 -0.31 -11.43 -2.43
N MET A 249 0.16 -10.26 -2.00
CA MET A 249 0.50 -10.01 -0.60
C MET A 249 -0.79 -9.61 0.12
N PRO A 250 -1.33 -10.42 1.04
CA PRO A 250 -2.53 -10.04 1.77
C PRO A 250 -2.21 -8.94 2.78
N TRP A 251 -3.28 -8.35 3.34
CA TRP A 251 -3.18 -7.39 4.44
C TRP A 251 -4.33 -7.58 5.43
N ASP A 252 -4.22 -6.95 6.59
CA ASP A 252 -5.32 -6.75 7.51
C ASP A 252 -5.67 -5.27 7.72
N ALA A 253 -6.58 -4.99 8.63
CA ALA A 253 -7.03 -3.64 8.90
C ALA A 253 -5.92 -2.72 9.47
N ALA A 254 -5.03 -3.26 10.31
CA ALA A 254 -3.94 -2.50 10.91
C ALA A 254 -2.87 -2.16 9.85
N ILE A 255 -2.50 -3.16 9.05
CA ILE A 255 -1.56 -3.00 7.92
C ILE A 255 -2.08 -1.96 6.92
N ALA A 256 -3.31 -2.13 6.45
CA ALA A 256 -3.90 -1.23 5.47
C ALA A 256 -4.01 0.21 5.99
N LYS A 257 -4.44 0.39 7.25
CA LYS A 257 -4.52 1.70 7.90
C LYS A 257 -3.14 2.33 8.05
N ARG A 258 -2.15 1.59 8.55
CA ARG A 258 -0.81 2.11 8.83
C ARG A 258 -0.07 2.50 7.56
N LEU A 259 -0.15 1.67 6.52
CA LEU A 259 0.64 1.87 5.31
C LEU A 259 -0.05 2.77 4.28
N HIS A 260 -1.38 2.78 4.24
CA HIS A 260 -2.13 3.39 3.13
C HIS A 260 -3.24 4.34 3.55
N GLY A 261 -3.59 4.40 4.84
CA GLY A 261 -4.69 5.24 5.37
C GLY A 261 -6.09 4.83 4.91
N ALA A 262 -6.21 3.87 3.99
CA ALA A 262 -7.45 3.45 3.36
C ALA A 262 -7.46 1.93 3.13
N ARG A 263 -8.64 1.39 2.82
CA ARG A 263 -8.90 -0.05 2.63
C ARG A 263 -9.72 -0.33 1.38
N ASP A 264 -9.56 0.50 0.36
CA ASP A 264 -10.21 0.38 -0.94
C ASP A 264 -9.28 -0.28 -1.98
N GLY A 265 -9.79 -0.46 -3.20
CA GLY A 265 -9.01 -1.04 -4.30
C GLY A 265 -7.75 -0.22 -4.63
N ALA A 266 -7.81 1.11 -4.58
CA ALA A 266 -6.65 1.96 -4.87
C ALA A 266 -5.53 1.76 -3.83
N ALA A 267 -5.88 1.68 -2.54
CA ALA A 267 -4.96 1.36 -1.48
C ALA A 267 -4.39 -0.07 -1.61
N PHE A 268 -5.21 -1.04 -2.01
CA PHE A 268 -4.75 -2.41 -2.26
C PHE A 268 -3.77 -2.48 -3.45
N ALA A 269 -4.02 -1.72 -4.52
CA ALA A 269 -3.12 -1.60 -5.65
C ALA A 269 -1.77 -1.01 -5.24
N ARG A 270 -1.76 0.02 -4.38
CA ARG A 270 -0.51 0.57 -3.79
C ARG A 270 0.20 -0.48 -2.94
N HIS A 271 -0.53 -1.23 -2.12
CA HIS A 271 0.02 -2.29 -1.29
C HIS A 271 0.74 -3.37 -2.13
N LEU A 272 0.15 -3.84 -3.22
CA LEU A 272 0.81 -4.81 -4.11
C LEU A 272 2.02 -4.21 -4.83
N ARG A 273 1.99 -2.93 -5.22
CA ARG A 273 3.19 -2.25 -5.76
C ARG A 273 4.32 -2.17 -4.74
N CYS A 274 3.98 -1.91 -3.47
CA CYS A 274 4.93 -1.93 -2.36
C CYS A 274 5.55 -3.32 -2.21
N GLY A 275 4.71 -4.36 -2.08
CA GLY A 275 5.16 -5.74 -1.97
C GLY A 275 6.04 -6.19 -3.14
N ARG A 276 5.71 -5.79 -4.37
CA ARG A 276 6.52 -6.06 -5.56
C ARG A 276 7.92 -5.44 -5.47
N ALA A 277 8.04 -4.17 -5.05
CA ALA A 277 9.36 -3.56 -4.91
C ALA A 277 10.14 -4.13 -3.73
N TRP A 278 9.49 -4.42 -2.61
CA TRP A 278 10.13 -5.04 -1.46
C TRP A 278 10.65 -6.42 -1.80
N ALA A 279 9.86 -7.25 -2.50
CA ALA A 279 10.32 -8.54 -3.02
C ALA A 279 11.57 -8.39 -3.89
N GLY A 280 11.59 -7.40 -4.80
CA GLY A 280 12.76 -7.12 -5.63
C GLY A 280 13.99 -6.71 -4.82
N ALA A 281 13.81 -5.85 -3.81
CA ALA A 281 14.89 -5.37 -2.97
C ALA A 281 15.52 -6.50 -2.12
N VAL A 282 14.71 -7.31 -1.43
CA VAL A 282 15.23 -8.40 -0.58
C VAL A 282 15.86 -9.53 -1.39
N LEU A 283 15.38 -9.78 -2.62
CA LEU A 283 16.02 -10.73 -3.53
C LEU A 283 17.38 -10.21 -4.02
N ALA A 284 17.47 -8.93 -4.36
CA ALA A 284 18.73 -8.30 -4.75
C ALA A 284 19.74 -8.29 -3.60
N GLU A 285 19.30 -8.01 -2.37
CA GLU A 285 20.14 -8.02 -1.16
C GLU A 285 20.63 -9.44 -0.83
N SER A 286 19.75 -10.45 -0.93
CA SER A 286 20.08 -11.84 -0.57
C SER A 286 20.89 -12.60 -1.63
N GLY A 287 20.78 -12.21 -2.91
CA GLY A 287 21.32 -12.97 -4.03
C GLY A 287 20.60 -14.32 -4.27
N LEU A 288 19.45 -14.54 -3.62
CA LEU A 288 18.66 -15.77 -3.73
C LEU A 288 17.54 -15.64 -4.76
N THR A 289 16.98 -16.78 -5.17
CA THR A 289 15.78 -16.81 -6.02
C THR A 289 14.50 -16.71 -5.19
N GLU A 290 13.40 -16.29 -5.83
CA GLU A 290 12.08 -16.19 -5.20
C GLU A 290 11.59 -17.51 -4.59
N GLN A 291 12.01 -18.65 -5.14
CA GLN A 291 11.68 -19.98 -4.61
C GLN A 291 12.53 -20.38 -3.40
N ARG A 292 13.77 -19.89 -3.31
CA ARG A 292 14.71 -20.29 -2.26
C ARG A 292 14.63 -19.42 -1.02
N LEU A 293 14.40 -18.12 -1.19
CA LEU A 293 14.43 -17.17 -0.08
C LEU A 293 13.46 -17.56 1.07
N PRO A 294 12.19 -17.96 0.84
CA PRO A 294 11.32 -18.37 1.95
C PRO A 294 11.88 -19.54 2.77
N ALA A 295 12.49 -20.54 2.13
CA ALA A 295 13.08 -21.68 2.83
C ALA A 295 14.29 -21.27 3.69
N GLU A 296 15.14 -20.37 3.19
CA GLU A 296 16.29 -19.83 3.93
C GLU A 296 15.85 -18.95 5.12
N LEU A 297 14.61 -18.47 5.12
CA LEU A 297 14.00 -17.73 6.23
C LEU A 297 13.16 -18.63 7.15
N GLY A 298 13.19 -19.96 6.98
CA GLY A 298 12.39 -20.90 7.78
C GLY A 298 10.90 -20.93 7.43
N ARG A 299 10.49 -20.34 6.29
CA ARG A 299 9.11 -20.21 5.81
C ARG A 299 8.90 -20.91 4.45
N GLY A 300 9.53 -22.07 4.24
CA GLY A 300 9.52 -22.78 2.96
C GLY A 300 8.16 -23.33 2.49
N SER A 301 7.17 -23.38 3.38
CA SER A 301 5.78 -23.81 3.12
C SER A 301 4.94 -22.74 2.39
N VAL A 302 5.41 -21.49 2.36
CA VAL A 302 4.66 -20.33 1.85
C VAL A 302 5.48 -19.51 0.86
N PRO A 303 4.84 -18.80 -0.09
CA PRO A 303 5.54 -17.96 -1.06
C PRO A 303 6.09 -16.67 -0.42
N LEU A 304 7.05 -16.02 -1.09
CA LEU A 304 7.65 -14.75 -0.64
C LEU A 304 6.61 -13.66 -0.34
N ALA A 305 5.52 -13.59 -1.12
CA ALA A 305 4.42 -12.66 -0.86
C ALA A 305 3.80 -12.83 0.55
N LYS A 306 3.74 -14.07 1.05
CA LYS A 306 3.27 -14.36 2.42
C LYS A 306 4.33 -14.02 3.46
N VAL A 307 5.61 -14.24 3.17
CA VAL A 307 6.70 -13.87 4.10
C VAL A 307 6.76 -12.36 4.31
N LEU A 308 6.49 -11.55 3.28
CA LEU A 308 6.36 -10.10 3.42
C LEU A 308 5.14 -9.70 4.26
N ASP A 309 4.01 -10.42 4.13
CA ASP A 309 2.86 -10.24 5.01
C ASP A 309 3.15 -10.66 6.47
N ASP A 310 3.90 -11.75 6.70
CA ASP A 310 4.35 -12.16 8.04
C ASP A 310 5.15 -11.03 8.72
N TYR A 311 6.06 -10.38 7.96
CA TYR A 311 6.79 -9.21 8.44
C TYR A 311 5.86 -8.07 8.85
N LEU A 312 4.88 -7.73 8.02
CA LEU A 312 3.92 -6.69 8.33
C LEU A 312 3.04 -7.05 9.52
N TYR A 313 2.64 -8.31 9.65
CA TYR A 313 1.88 -8.78 10.80
C TYR A 313 2.68 -8.61 12.08
N VAL A 314 3.93 -9.05 12.12
CA VAL A 314 4.80 -8.93 13.31
C VAL A 314 5.03 -7.47 13.69
N THR A 315 5.34 -6.62 12.70
CA THR A 315 5.78 -5.24 12.94
C THR A 315 4.65 -4.24 13.12
N ILE A 316 3.45 -4.52 12.60
CA ILE A 316 2.30 -3.63 12.66
C ILE A 316 1.17 -4.22 13.47
N THR A 317 0.75 -5.45 13.17
CA THR A 317 -0.46 -6.03 13.74
C THR A 317 -0.25 -6.58 15.14
N ALA A 318 0.84 -7.31 15.38
CA ALA A 318 1.15 -7.90 16.68
C ALA A 318 1.77 -6.89 17.66
N ALA A 319 2.32 -5.79 17.14
CA ALA A 319 2.98 -4.75 17.91
C ALA A 319 2.02 -3.66 18.45
N GLY A 320 0.75 -3.67 18.03
CA GLY A 320 -0.26 -2.65 18.39
C GLY A 320 -1.58 -3.27 18.86
#